data_AF-A0A9E4BIE6-F1
#
_entry.id   AF-A0A9E4BIE6-F1
#
_cell.length_a   1.000
_cell.length_b   1.000
_cell.length_c   1.000
_cell.angle_alpha   90.00
_cell.angle_beta   90.00
_cell.angle_gamma   90.00
#
_symmetry.space_group_name_H-M   'P 1'
#
loop_
_entity.id
_entity.type
_entity.pdbx_description
1 polymer ?
#
loop_
_entity_poly.entity_id
_entity_poly.type
_entity_poly.pdbx_seq_one_letter_code
_entity_poly.pdbx_strand_id
1 'polypeptide(L)'
;MPKYKLIYPVLFLMLFACMPELELPEAPGRVTEMPEFEQHEIPPYQIYKDKPRPVNLVSHPRAIRFKDRLIQGAKIGPNFAGDQTIVRWFCGEECQQLAVIDARTGSVIFAPFVTHLGFRFRLNSNLLIVNPPEAVERAARTGRSKSHYRTAYYVWHYGEFVEIYTIRY
;
A
#
# COMPACT_ATOMS: atom_id res chain seq x y z
N MET A 1 -65.01 -43.85 -34.50
CA MET A 1 -64.84 -44.27 -33.08
C MET A 1 -64.08 -45.58 -33.09
N PRO A 2 -62.97 -45.81 -32.35
CA PRO A 2 -62.71 -45.48 -30.93
C PRO A 2 -61.37 -44.72 -30.70
N LYS A 3 -61.29 -43.77 -29.76
CA LYS A 3 -61.02 -43.84 -28.31
C LYS A 3 -59.56 -44.17 -27.92
N TYR A 4 -58.93 -43.13 -27.36
CA TYR A 4 -57.65 -43.00 -26.67
C TYR A 4 -57.25 -44.15 -25.74
N LYS A 5 -55.95 -44.47 -25.69
CA LYS A 5 -55.27 -44.77 -24.42
C LYS A 5 -53.88 -44.13 -24.39
N LEU A 6 -53.72 -43.35 -23.33
CA LEU A 6 -52.56 -42.58 -22.88
C LEU A 6 -51.58 -43.52 -22.18
N ILE A 7 -50.30 -43.51 -22.58
CA ILE A 7 -49.18 -44.00 -21.76
C ILE A 7 -47.96 -43.11 -22.07
N TYR A 8 -47.67 -42.18 -21.17
CA TYR A 8 -46.32 -41.62 -20.98
C TYR A 8 -45.73 -42.36 -19.78
N PRO A 9 -44.45 -42.74 -19.79
CA PRO A 9 -43.45 -41.77 -19.35
C PRO A 9 -42.05 -41.95 -19.98
N VAL A 10 -41.11 -41.17 -19.47
CA VAL A 10 -39.66 -41.29 -19.63
C VAL A 10 -39.09 -40.57 -20.85
N LEU A 11 -39.08 -39.24 -20.78
CA LEU A 11 -38.02 -38.46 -21.41
C LEU A 11 -37.49 -37.45 -20.40
N PHE A 12 -36.81 -37.97 -19.39
CA PHE A 12 -36.02 -37.20 -18.44
C PHE A 12 -34.61 -37.76 -18.51
N LEU A 13 -33.83 -37.38 -19.53
CA LEU A 13 -32.37 -37.51 -19.53
C LEU A 13 -31.83 -36.90 -20.81
N MET A 14 -30.67 -36.24 -20.68
CA MET A 14 -29.83 -35.65 -21.72
C MET A 14 -30.10 -34.17 -21.99
N LEU A 15 -29.65 -33.31 -21.05
CA LEU A 15 -29.03 -32.00 -21.35
C LEU A 15 -28.40 -31.45 -20.06
N PHE A 16 -27.43 -32.18 -19.51
CA PHE A 16 -26.60 -31.70 -18.39
C PHE A 16 -25.21 -32.32 -18.50
N ALA A 17 -24.43 -31.94 -19.53
CA ALA A 17 -23.04 -32.34 -19.62
C ALA A 17 -22.26 -31.42 -20.56
N CYS A 18 -22.22 -30.10 -20.28
CA CYS A 18 -21.10 -29.26 -20.71
C CYS A 18 -21.13 -27.88 -20.03
N MET A 19 -21.32 -27.83 -18.72
CA MET A 19 -20.83 -26.66 -17.97
C MET A 19 -19.45 -27.07 -17.48
N PRO A 20 -18.35 -26.54 -18.06
CA PRO A 20 -17.06 -26.71 -17.43
C PRO A 20 -17.19 -26.07 -16.05
N GLU A 21 -16.80 -26.82 -15.03
CA GLU A 21 -16.70 -26.34 -13.66
C GLU A 21 -15.85 -25.07 -13.70
N LEU A 22 -16.49 -23.93 -13.48
CA LEU A 22 -15.83 -22.64 -13.48
C LEU A 22 -15.06 -22.60 -12.16
N GLU A 23 -13.81 -23.05 -12.19
CA GLU A 23 -12.88 -22.96 -11.06
C GLU A 23 -12.78 -21.49 -10.66
N LEU A 24 -13.54 -21.12 -9.64
CA LEU A 24 -13.45 -19.81 -9.02
C LEU A 24 -12.01 -19.68 -8.51
N PRO A 25 -11.29 -18.59 -8.85
CA PRO A 25 -9.94 -18.40 -8.35
C PRO A 25 -9.98 -18.47 -6.81
N GLU A 26 -9.06 -19.25 -6.24
CA GLU A 26 -8.92 -19.37 -4.79
C GLU A 26 -8.89 -17.97 -4.18
N ALA A 27 -9.73 -17.75 -3.15
CA ALA A 27 -9.73 -16.49 -2.42
C ALA A 27 -8.30 -16.20 -1.93
N PRO A 28 -7.79 -14.97 -2.09
CA PRO A 28 -6.42 -14.66 -1.70
C PRO A 28 -6.21 -15.06 -0.24
N GLY A 29 -5.30 -16.02 -0.03
CA GLY A 29 -4.99 -16.56 1.29
C GLY A 29 -4.64 -15.45 2.27
N ARG A 30 -5.05 -15.64 3.52
CA ARG A 30 -4.72 -14.72 4.62
C ARG A 30 -3.19 -14.54 4.63
N VAL A 31 -2.70 -13.31 4.46
CA VAL A 31 -1.25 -13.03 4.51
C VAL A 31 -0.74 -13.40 5.90
N THR A 32 -0.07 -14.54 6.03
CA THR A 32 0.41 -15.10 7.31
C THR A 32 1.86 -14.73 7.63
N GLU A 33 2.58 -14.18 6.66
CA GLU A 33 3.99 -13.80 6.80
C GLU A 33 4.17 -12.29 6.72
N MET A 34 5.22 -11.78 7.36
CA MET A 34 5.53 -10.36 7.41
C MET A 34 5.83 -9.84 5.98
N PRO A 35 5.14 -8.81 5.48
CA PRO A 35 5.36 -8.34 4.11
C PRO A 35 6.80 -7.87 3.86
N GLU A 36 7.36 -8.31 2.74
CA GLU A 36 8.73 -7.96 2.30
C GLU A 36 8.70 -7.03 1.09
N PHE A 37 9.80 -6.30 0.85
CA PHE A 37 9.86 -5.32 -0.25
C PHE A 37 9.77 -5.99 -1.62
N GLU A 38 10.35 -7.18 -1.72
CA GLU A 38 10.48 -8.05 -2.88
C GLU A 38 9.10 -8.51 -3.40
N GLN A 39 8.11 -8.62 -2.51
CA GLN A 39 6.72 -8.95 -2.87
C GLN A 39 5.96 -7.76 -3.47
N HIS A 40 6.49 -6.55 -3.33
CA HIS A 40 5.88 -5.29 -3.76
C HIS A 40 6.79 -4.49 -4.70
N GLU A 41 7.60 -5.18 -5.49
CA GLU A 41 8.56 -4.55 -6.39
C GLU A 41 7.93 -3.72 -7.50
N ILE A 42 8.61 -2.63 -7.84
CA ILE A 42 8.33 -1.81 -9.00
C ILE A 42 9.32 -2.18 -10.11
N PRO A 43 8.83 -2.60 -11.29
CA PRO A 43 9.70 -2.92 -12.40
C PRO A 43 10.48 -1.69 -12.88
N PRO A 44 11.73 -1.84 -13.37
CA PRO A 44 12.60 -0.72 -13.70
C PRO A 44 12.04 0.28 -14.72
N TYR A 45 11.13 -0.15 -15.60
CA TYR A 45 10.50 0.72 -16.60
C TYR A 45 9.40 1.63 -16.04
N GLN A 46 8.91 1.37 -14.81
CA GLN A 46 7.96 2.24 -14.12
C GLN A 46 8.63 3.31 -13.25
N ILE A 47 9.93 3.17 -12.96
CA ILE A 47 10.69 4.15 -12.19
C ILE A 47 10.83 5.44 -13.00
N TYR A 48 10.38 6.55 -12.41
CA TYR A 48 10.48 7.87 -13.01
C TYR A 48 11.92 8.39 -12.97
N LYS A 49 12.44 8.78 -14.12
CA LYS A 49 13.85 9.19 -14.29
C LYS A 49 14.02 10.64 -14.75
N ASP A 50 12.93 11.27 -15.17
CA ASP A 50 12.97 12.66 -15.63
C ASP A 50 13.09 13.63 -14.44
N LYS A 51 13.32 14.90 -14.76
CA LYS A 51 13.35 15.96 -13.75
C LYS A 51 11.99 16.03 -13.04
N PRO A 52 11.94 16.01 -11.69
CA PRO A 52 10.70 16.18 -10.95
C PRO A 52 10.03 17.52 -11.27
N ARG A 53 8.71 17.52 -11.39
CA ARG A 53 7.94 18.77 -11.53
C ARG A 53 8.00 19.58 -10.23
N PRO A 54 7.84 20.92 -10.32
CA PRO A 54 7.68 21.76 -9.14
C PRO A 54 6.52 21.29 -8.27
N VAL A 55 6.66 21.40 -6.95
CA VAL A 55 5.63 21.04 -5.99
C VAL A 55 4.35 21.85 -6.23
N ASN A 56 3.24 21.14 -6.39
CA ASN A 56 1.91 21.73 -6.51
C ASN A 56 1.31 21.97 -5.12
N LEU A 57 1.54 23.15 -4.55
CA LEU A 57 1.07 23.50 -3.21
C LEU A 57 -0.46 23.66 -3.09
N VAL A 58 -1.19 23.76 -4.20
CA VAL A 58 -2.66 23.80 -4.17
C VAL A 58 -3.31 22.42 -4.24
N SER A 59 -2.53 21.36 -4.53
CA SER A 59 -3.03 19.98 -4.58
C SER A 59 -3.55 19.47 -3.23
N HIS A 60 -3.14 20.08 -2.12
CA HIS A 60 -3.59 19.70 -0.79
C HIS A 60 -3.67 20.91 0.15
N PRO A 61 -4.78 21.12 0.89
CA PRO A 61 -4.97 22.31 1.74
C PRO A 61 -3.86 22.55 2.77
N ARG A 62 -3.28 21.47 3.33
CA ARG A 62 -2.17 21.57 4.28
C ARG A 62 -0.81 21.91 3.66
N ALA A 63 -0.62 21.77 2.33
CA ALA A 63 0.71 21.86 1.72
C ALA A 63 1.36 23.23 1.94
N ILE A 64 0.58 24.31 1.95
CA ILE A 64 1.11 25.67 2.17
C ILE A 64 1.84 25.80 3.52
N ARG A 65 1.37 25.12 4.57
CA ARG A 65 1.98 25.14 5.91
C ARG A 65 3.35 24.46 5.95
N PHE A 66 3.63 23.60 4.99
CA PHE A 66 4.88 22.83 4.89
C PHE A 66 5.69 23.20 3.64
N LYS A 67 5.38 24.35 3.00
CA LYS A 67 5.92 24.79 1.71
C LYS A 67 7.43 24.55 1.58
N ASP A 68 8.23 25.11 2.48
CA ASP A 68 9.68 25.03 2.34
C ASP A 68 10.19 23.60 2.50
N ARG A 69 9.61 22.82 3.41
CA ARG A 69 9.95 21.40 3.58
C ARG A 69 9.62 20.60 2.33
N LEU A 70 8.44 20.80 1.76
CA LEU A 70 8.00 20.11 0.54
C LEU A 70 8.87 20.50 -0.65
N ILE A 71 9.14 21.79 -0.86
CA ILE A 71 9.99 22.27 -1.97
C ILE A 71 11.42 21.75 -1.85
N GLN A 72 12.03 21.82 -0.65
CA GLN A 72 13.39 21.32 -0.48
C GLN A 72 13.44 19.79 -0.58
N GLY A 73 12.46 19.10 0.00
CA GLY A 73 12.36 17.64 -0.08
C GLY A 73 12.16 17.13 -1.50
N ALA A 74 11.34 17.79 -2.32
CA ALA A 74 11.10 17.42 -3.72
C ALA A 74 12.38 17.45 -4.58
N LYS A 75 13.39 18.24 -4.21
CA LYS A 75 14.68 18.28 -4.93
C LYS A 75 15.46 16.96 -4.86
N ILE A 76 15.13 16.10 -3.88
CA ILE A 76 15.73 14.76 -3.77
C ILE A 76 15.35 13.90 -4.99
N GLY A 77 14.18 14.14 -5.58
CA GLY A 77 13.61 13.27 -6.62
C GLY A 77 12.98 12.01 -6.05
N PRO A 78 12.43 11.13 -6.91
CA PRO A 78 11.79 9.90 -6.48
C PRO A 78 12.70 9.06 -5.58
N ASN A 79 12.17 8.63 -4.44
CA ASN A 79 12.84 7.72 -3.51
C ASN A 79 11.92 6.60 -3.00
N PHE A 80 10.67 6.57 -3.47
CA PHE A 80 9.62 5.64 -3.07
C PHE A 80 8.69 5.32 -4.24
N ALA A 81 8.19 4.08 -4.31
CA ALA A 81 7.11 3.68 -5.23
C ALA A 81 7.32 4.08 -6.71
N GLY A 82 8.57 4.06 -7.17
CA GLY A 82 8.99 4.35 -8.54
C GLY A 82 9.03 5.83 -8.90
N ASP A 83 8.08 6.64 -8.42
CA ASP A 83 7.92 8.03 -8.85
C ASP A 83 7.52 9.00 -7.73
N GLN A 84 7.48 8.54 -6.49
CA GLN A 84 7.12 9.35 -5.33
C GLN A 84 8.37 9.79 -4.57
N THR A 85 8.35 11.04 -4.08
CA THR A 85 9.34 11.55 -3.14
C THR A 85 8.73 11.62 -1.75
N ILE A 86 9.22 10.79 -0.83
CA ILE A 86 8.92 10.93 0.60
C ILE A 86 9.68 12.12 1.17
N VAL A 87 8.94 13.04 1.78
CA VAL A 87 9.43 14.16 2.58
C VAL A 87 8.94 14.00 4.00
N ARG A 88 9.87 13.98 4.98
CA ARG A 88 9.55 13.78 6.40
C ARG A 88 9.98 14.96 7.27
N TRP A 89 9.29 15.16 8.38
CA TRP A 89 9.65 16.15 9.41
C TRP A 89 9.18 15.70 10.79
N PHE A 90 9.74 16.30 11.84
CA PHE A 90 9.34 16.05 13.22
C PHE A 90 8.07 16.85 13.60
N CYS A 91 7.19 16.21 14.37
CA CYS A 91 5.96 16.79 14.93
C CYS A 91 6.00 16.97 16.46
N GLY A 92 7.11 16.62 17.10
CA GLY A 92 7.29 16.63 18.55
C GLY A 92 8.44 15.69 18.94
N GLU A 93 8.52 15.34 20.22
CA GLU A 93 9.50 14.38 20.73
C GLU A 93 9.24 12.99 20.12
N GLU A 94 10.24 12.46 19.41
CA GLU A 94 10.23 11.21 18.63
C GLU A 94 9.19 11.13 17.49
N CYS A 95 8.13 11.95 17.51
CA CYS A 95 7.06 12.02 16.51
C CYS A 95 7.60 12.51 15.15
N GLN A 96 7.36 11.74 14.10
CA GLN A 96 7.64 12.13 12.71
C GLN A 96 6.41 11.94 11.83
N GLN A 97 6.19 12.90 10.94
CA GLN A 97 5.18 12.83 9.87
C GLN A 97 5.86 12.81 8.51
N LEU A 98 5.13 12.38 7.50
CA LEU A 98 5.58 12.48 6.12
C LEU A 98 4.46 12.92 5.18
N ALA A 99 4.88 13.44 4.03
CA ALA A 99 4.09 13.50 2.82
C ALA A 99 4.87 12.84 1.69
N VAL A 100 4.14 12.37 0.68
CA VAL A 100 4.69 11.99 -0.61
C VAL A 100 4.38 13.07 -1.63
N ILE A 101 5.32 13.28 -2.54
CA ILE A 101 5.21 14.20 -3.66
C ILE A 101 5.37 13.41 -4.94
N ASP A 102 4.35 13.42 -5.78
CA ASP A 102 4.39 12.77 -7.08
C ASP A 102 5.34 13.54 -8.00
N ALA A 103 6.40 12.90 -8.50
CA ALA A 103 7.42 13.58 -9.30
C ALA A 103 6.92 13.98 -10.71
N ARG A 104 5.86 13.34 -11.21
CA ARG A 104 5.27 13.59 -12.53
C ARG A 104 4.32 14.78 -12.53
N THR A 105 3.71 15.10 -11.40
CA THR A 105 2.65 16.11 -11.28
C THR A 105 2.97 17.20 -10.26
N GLY A 106 3.84 16.92 -9.30
CA GLY A 106 4.11 17.76 -8.13
C GLY A 106 3.03 17.64 -7.04
N SER A 107 2.03 16.77 -7.20
CA SER A 107 0.91 16.64 -6.25
C SER A 107 1.38 16.11 -4.91
N VAL A 108 0.80 16.62 -3.82
CA VAL A 108 1.22 16.33 -2.45
C VAL A 108 0.14 15.53 -1.73
N ILE A 109 0.52 14.39 -1.17
CA ILE A 109 -0.38 13.57 -0.35
C ILE A 109 0.28 13.36 1.01
N PHE A 110 -0.44 13.69 2.08
CA PHE A 110 0.06 13.51 3.43
C PHE A 110 -0.34 12.14 3.96
N ALA A 111 0.60 11.44 4.60
CA ALA A 111 0.29 10.15 5.21
C ALA A 111 -0.76 10.31 6.34
N PRO A 112 -1.67 9.33 6.49
CA PRO A 112 -2.68 9.32 7.56
C PRO A 112 -2.13 8.80 8.90
N PHE A 113 -0.81 8.69 9.03
CA PHE A 113 -0.13 8.13 10.20
C PHE A 113 1.13 8.92 10.57
N VAL A 114 1.63 8.63 11.77
CA VAL A 114 2.91 9.12 12.29
C VAL A 114 3.78 7.94 12.69
N THR A 115 5.07 8.17 12.87
CA THR A 115 6.01 7.20 13.43
C THR A 115 6.74 7.80 14.62
N HIS A 116 7.21 6.95 15.52
CA HIS A 116 8.11 7.32 16.61
C HIS A 116 9.53 6.77 16.39
N LEU A 117 9.67 5.75 15.55
CA LEU A 117 10.92 5.02 15.33
C LEU A 117 11.38 5.03 13.86
N GLY A 118 10.80 5.90 13.04
CA GLY A 118 11.14 6.07 11.63
C GLY A 118 10.35 5.17 10.68
N PHE A 119 10.85 5.10 9.44
CA PHE A 119 10.22 4.40 8.33
C PHE A 119 11.24 3.54 7.57
N ARG A 120 10.77 2.50 6.89
CA ARG A 120 11.49 1.85 5.79
C ARG A 120 10.67 1.94 4.52
N PHE A 121 11.35 2.21 3.42
CA PHE A 121 10.79 2.29 2.08
C PHE A 121 11.95 2.16 1.08
N ARG A 122 11.62 1.85 -0.17
CA ARG A 122 12.60 1.77 -1.27
C ARG A 122 12.03 2.44 -2.51
N LEU A 123 12.91 2.95 -3.38
CA LEU A 123 12.50 3.51 -4.67
C LEU A 123 11.77 2.48 -5.52
N ASN A 124 12.25 1.24 -5.53
CA ASN A 124 11.73 0.16 -6.37
C ASN A 124 10.68 -0.70 -5.64
N SER A 125 9.97 -0.16 -4.65
CA SER A 125 8.91 -0.91 -3.97
C SER A 125 7.75 0.01 -3.56
N ASN A 126 6.53 -0.52 -3.64
CA ASN A 126 5.33 0.14 -3.12
C ASN A 126 5.16 0.01 -1.61
N LEU A 127 6.00 -0.80 -0.95
CA LEU A 127 5.89 -1.06 0.48
C LEU A 127 6.52 0.06 1.31
N LEU A 128 5.79 0.51 2.33
CA LEU A 128 6.26 1.39 3.38
C LEU A 128 6.00 0.77 4.75
N ILE A 129 7.03 0.73 5.60
CA ILE A 129 6.96 0.17 6.95
C ILE A 129 7.11 1.30 7.96
N VAL A 130 6.12 1.43 8.85
CA VAL A 130 6.06 2.38 9.97
C VAL A 130 6.52 1.68 11.24
N ASN A 131 7.35 2.34 12.06
CA ASN A 131 8.00 1.75 13.24
C ASN A 131 8.55 0.34 12.97
N PRO A 132 9.55 0.20 12.07
CA PRO A 132 10.06 -1.10 11.65
C PRO A 132 10.45 -2.00 12.84
N PRO A 133 10.24 -3.33 12.77
CA PRO A 133 10.45 -4.22 13.91
C PRO A 133 11.85 -4.10 14.51
N GLU A 134 12.89 -3.98 13.68
CA GLU A 134 14.26 -3.82 14.16
C GLU A 134 14.48 -2.49 14.92
N ALA A 135 13.68 -1.46 14.64
CA ALA A 135 13.70 -0.21 15.37
C ALA A 135 13.00 -0.34 16.74
N VAL A 136 11.90 -1.08 16.80
CA VAL A 136 11.21 -1.44 18.05
C VAL A 136 12.15 -2.25 18.96
N GLU A 137 12.83 -3.25 18.40
CA GLU A 137 13.82 -4.04 19.13
C GLU A 137 14.98 -3.19 19.67
N ARG A 138 15.49 -2.23 18.87
CA ARG A 138 16.53 -1.30 19.35
C ARG A 138 16.03 -0.42 20.49
N ALA A 139 14.81 0.12 20.40
CA ALA A 139 14.20 0.91 21.47
C ALA A 139 14.02 0.08 22.75
N ALA A 140 13.63 -1.19 22.62
CA ALA A 140 13.48 -2.10 23.76
C ALA A 140 14.80 -2.32 24.51
N ARG A 141 15.91 -2.45 23.79
CA ARG A 141 17.25 -2.58 24.38
C ARG A 141 17.68 -1.35 25.18
N THR A 142 17.09 -0.19 24.93
CA THR A 142 17.33 1.03 25.74
C THR A 142 16.32 1.19 26.88
N GLY A 143 15.56 0.14 27.21
CA GLY A 143 14.58 0.15 28.31
C GLY A 143 13.19 0.69 27.95
N ARG A 144 12.90 0.97 26.67
CA ARG A 144 11.56 1.41 26.25
C ARG A 144 10.63 0.20 26.11
N SER A 145 9.38 0.31 26.58
CA SER A 145 8.40 -0.76 26.42
C SER A 145 8.00 -0.92 24.95
N LYS A 146 8.03 -2.15 24.41
CA LYS A 146 7.62 -2.43 23.02
C LYS A 146 6.15 -2.10 22.77
N SER A 147 5.31 -2.29 23.79
CA SER A 147 3.87 -2.00 23.74
C SER A 147 3.53 -0.53 23.44
N HIS A 148 4.50 0.39 23.56
CA HIS A 148 4.33 1.79 23.14
C HIS A 148 4.30 1.96 21.61
N TYR A 149 4.70 0.93 20.87
CA TYR A 149 4.88 1.00 19.43
C TYR A 149 3.96 0.00 18.71
N ARG A 150 3.57 0.39 17.50
CA ARG A 150 2.88 -0.47 16.54
C ARG A 150 3.66 -0.43 15.24
N THR A 151 4.07 -1.59 14.74
CA THR A 151 4.59 -1.70 13.38
C THR A 151 3.41 -1.82 12.42
N ALA A 152 3.40 -1.04 11.34
CA ALA A 152 2.36 -1.11 10.31
C ALA A 152 3.00 -1.10 8.92
N TYR A 153 2.43 -1.90 8.02
CA TYR A 153 2.89 -2.10 6.66
C TYR A 153 1.83 -1.54 5.72
N TYR A 154 2.23 -0.59 4.88
CA TYR A 154 1.37 0.06 3.91
C TYR A 154 1.85 -0.21 2.50
N VAL A 155 0.93 -0.55 1.61
CA VAL A 155 1.18 -0.55 0.17
C VAL A 155 0.69 0.78 -0.39
N TRP A 156 1.56 1.47 -1.13
CA TRP A 156 1.18 2.63 -1.93
C TRP A 156 0.42 2.19 -3.16
N HIS A 157 -0.83 2.63 -3.28
CA HIS A 157 -1.72 2.23 -4.36
C HIS A 157 -2.67 3.36 -4.72
N TYR A 158 -2.66 3.80 -5.98
CA TYR A 158 -3.53 4.86 -6.52
C TYR A 158 -3.63 6.14 -5.68
N GLY A 159 -2.50 6.60 -5.11
CA GLY A 159 -2.48 7.82 -4.31
C GLY A 159 -2.83 7.61 -2.83
N GLU A 160 -2.96 6.36 -2.38
CA GLU A 160 -3.35 6.04 -1.02
C GLU A 160 -2.35 5.07 -0.35
N PHE A 161 -2.27 5.17 0.96
CA PHE A 161 -1.57 4.19 1.80
C PHE A 161 -2.58 3.16 2.30
N VAL A 162 -2.53 1.95 1.76
CA VAL A 162 -3.39 0.84 2.15
C VAL A 162 -2.66 -0.01 3.19
N GLU A 163 -3.15 -0.05 4.43
CA GLU A 163 -2.59 -0.92 5.47
C GLU A 163 -2.88 -2.39 5.13
N ILE A 164 -1.83 -3.21 5.02
CA ILE A 164 -1.96 -4.63 4.67
C ILE A 164 -1.57 -5.56 5.81
N TYR A 165 -0.79 -5.08 6.79
CA TYR A 165 -0.32 -5.88 7.91
C TYR A 165 0.09 -4.99 9.10
N THR A 166 -0.05 -5.49 10.32
CA THR A 166 0.38 -4.79 11.54
C THR A 166 0.86 -5.74 12.63
N ILE A 167 1.83 -5.29 13.42
CA ILE A 167 2.32 -5.97 14.62
C ILE A 167 2.02 -5.08 15.83
N ARG A 168 1.39 -5.68 16.83
CA ARG A 168 1.21 -5.11 18.17
C ARG A 168 2.07 -5.93 19.13
N TYR A 169 2.90 -5.24 19.92
CA TYR A 169 3.87 -5.86 20.84
C TYR A 169 3.37 -5.89 22.28
#